data_AF-A0A920B3F2-F1
#
_entry.id   AF-A0A920B3F2-F1
#
_cell.length_a   1.000
_cell.length_b   1.000
_cell.length_c   1.000
_cell.angle_alpha   90.00
_cell.angle_beta   90.00
_cell.angle_gamma   90.00
#
_symmetry.space_group_name_H-M   'P 1'
#
loop_
_entity.id
_entity.type
_entity.pdbx_description
1 polymer ?
#
loop_
_entity_poly.entity_id
_entity_poly.type
_entity_poly.pdbx_seq_one_letter_code
_entity_poly.pdbx_strand_id
1 'polypeptide(L)'
;MKSKLFVIGKPIKHSRSPTIHNFWIEKYSLNASYNKLEVDKTEIKDLIQQVRDGKIQGFNVTIPYKKIMTDFVDEVEESALRSNAINTIYMVKDKIIGANTDGIGFISSLKKDLSFNINSNTNVMCIGAGGAAYGIVSSLIDLSPNTIRIINRTKSSGIKLIKHFEKFTQSKKIFETTLS
;
A
#
# COMPACT_ATOMS: atom_id res chain seq x y z
N MET A 1 -4.83 -29.15 -3.03
CA MET A 1 -3.93 -28.42 -3.97
C MET A 1 -3.16 -27.36 -3.21
N LYS A 2 -1.94 -27.02 -3.64
CA LYS A 2 -1.10 -25.97 -3.04
C LYS A 2 -1.62 -24.57 -3.40
N SER A 3 -1.79 -23.69 -2.41
CA SER A 3 -2.25 -22.31 -2.62
C SER A 3 -1.22 -21.49 -3.40
N LYS A 4 -1.66 -20.79 -4.46
CA LYS A 4 -0.78 -19.94 -5.28
C LYS A 4 -0.96 -18.47 -4.91
N LEU A 5 0.16 -17.78 -4.68
CA LEU A 5 0.25 -16.35 -4.41
C LEU A 5 1.32 -15.73 -5.32
N PHE A 6 1.15 -14.46 -5.66
CA PHE A 6 2.08 -13.77 -6.56
C PHE A 6 2.41 -12.35 -6.11
N VAL A 7 3.51 -11.82 -6.67
CA VAL A 7 3.68 -10.38 -6.85
C VAL A 7 3.68 -10.08 -8.34
N ILE A 8 2.87 -9.11 -8.76
CA ILE A 8 2.78 -8.65 -10.15
C ILE A 8 3.34 -7.26 -10.36
N GLY A 9 3.89 -7.02 -11.54
CA GLY A 9 4.42 -5.73 -11.98
C GLY A 9 5.21 -5.88 -13.28
N LYS A 10 5.69 -4.77 -13.82
CA LYS A 10 6.52 -4.78 -15.05
C LYS A 10 7.49 -3.58 -15.04
N PRO A 11 8.81 -3.80 -14.91
CA PRO A 11 9.49 -5.08 -14.71
C PRO A 11 9.32 -5.63 -13.29
N ILE A 12 9.30 -6.97 -13.13
CA ILE A 12 9.14 -7.61 -11.79
C ILE A 12 10.42 -8.29 -11.27
N LYS A 13 11.42 -8.47 -12.13
CA LYS A 13 12.62 -9.29 -11.86
C LYS A 13 13.30 -8.97 -10.53
N HIS A 14 13.38 -7.70 -10.13
CA HIS A 14 14.08 -7.25 -8.92
C HIS A 14 13.25 -7.32 -7.63
N SER A 15 12.00 -7.78 -7.69
CA SER A 15 11.17 -7.90 -6.49
C SER A 15 11.78 -8.85 -5.46
N ARG A 16 11.84 -8.42 -4.20
CA ARG A 16 12.26 -9.22 -3.05
C ARG A 16 11.10 -9.92 -2.34
N SER A 17 9.86 -9.60 -2.71
CA SER A 17 8.66 -10.17 -2.07
C SER A 17 8.67 -11.71 -2.02
N PRO A 18 9.06 -12.44 -3.08
CA PRO A 18 9.10 -13.91 -3.01
C PRO A 18 10.07 -14.46 -1.98
N THR A 19 11.24 -13.84 -1.79
CA THR A 19 12.20 -14.25 -0.75
C THR A 19 11.57 -14.08 0.63
N ILE A 20 10.93 -12.94 0.87
CA ILE A 20 10.30 -12.62 2.17
C ILE A 20 9.11 -13.55 2.44
N HIS A 21 8.19 -13.70 1.48
CA HIS A 21 6.96 -14.48 1.69
C HIS A 21 7.22 -15.97 1.72
N ASN A 22 8.13 -16.52 0.90
CA ASN A 22 8.45 -17.95 0.96
C ASN A 22 9.15 -18.32 2.29
N PHE A 23 9.98 -17.43 2.85
CA PHE A 23 10.54 -17.65 4.19
C PHE A 23 9.43 -17.85 5.24
N TRP A 24 8.40 -17.00 5.25
CA TRP A 24 7.29 -17.13 6.20
C TRP A 24 6.40 -18.35 5.91
N ILE A 25 6.16 -18.65 4.64
CA ILE A 25 5.40 -19.85 4.23
C ILE A 25 6.10 -21.12 4.74
N GLU A 26 7.41 -21.23 4.57
CA GLU A 26 8.21 -22.36 5.04
C GLU A 26 8.24 -22.41 6.57
N LYS A 27 8.55 -21.29 7.22
CA LYS A 27 8.64 -21.17 8.68
C LYS A 27 7.34 -21.61 9.38
N TYR A 28 6.18 -21.34 8.79
CA TYR A 28 4.88 -21.73 9.35
C TYR A 28 4.26 -22.96 8.68
N SER A 29 5.02 -23.70 7.86
CA SER A 29 4.57 -24.93 7.18
C SER A 29 3.25 -24.76 6.41
N LEU A 30 3.07 -23.61 5.77
CA LEU A 30 1.86 -23.31 5.00
C LEU A 30 1.93 -24.03 3.64
N ASN A 31 0.82 -24.65 3.23
CA ASN A 31 0.72 -25.29 1.92
C ASN A 31 0.49 -24.25 0.79
N ALA A 32 1.46 -23.36 0.59
CA ALA A 32 1.40 -22.25 -0.35
C ALA A 32 2.73 -22.02 -1.09
N SER A 33 2.70 -21.30 -2.20
CA SER A 33 3.90 -20.79 -2.89
C SER A 33 3.69 -19.34 -3.27
N TYR A 34 4.74 -18.52 -3.13
CA TYR A 34 4.73 -17.13 -3.54
C TYR A 34 5.75 -16.88 -4.66
N ASN A 35 5.29 -16.43 -5.83
CA ASN A 35 6.15 -16.25 -7.01
C ASN A 35 6.06 -14.85 -7.62
N LYS A 36 7.01 -14.50 -8.49
CA LYS A 36 6.90 -13.32 -9.36
C LYS A 36 6.06 -13.68 -10.56
N LEU A 37 5.24 -12.76 -11.02
CA LEU A 37 4.53 -12.89 -12.27
C LEU A 37 4.60 -11.55 -13.00
N GLU A 38 5.37 -11.51 -14.09
CA GLU A 38 5.39 -10.34 -14.96
C GLU A 38 4.15 -10.42 -15.84
N VAL A 39 3.36 -9.34 -15.87
CA VAL A 39 2.10 -9.28 -16.63
C VAL A 39 2.02 -7.96 -17.34
N ASP A 40 1.34 -7.93 -18.47
CA ASP A 40 0.84 -6.73 -19.14
C ASP A 40 -0.49 -6.28 -18.55
N LYS A 41 -0.81 -4.99 -18.76
CA LYS A 41 -2.07 -4.39 -18.25
C LYS A 41 -3.31 -5.16 -18.74
N THR A 42 -3.27 -5.71 -19.95
CA THR A 42 -4.36 -6.47 -20.56
C THR A 42 -4.64 -7.79 -19.87
N GLU A 43 -3.67 -8.34 -19.14
CA GLU A 43 -3.75 -9.65 -18.47
C GLU A 43 -4.31 -9.55 -17.04
N ILE A 44 -4.37 -8.33 -16.46
CA ILE A 44 -4.84 -8.11 -15.08
C ILE A 44 -6.26 -8.62 -14.89
N LYS A 45 -7.15 -8.43 -15.89
CA LYS A 45 -8.53 -8.89 -15.80
C LYS A 45 -8.63 -10.41 -15.66
N ASP A 46 -7.81 -11.15 -16.40
CA ASP A 46 -7.75 -12.61 -16.31
C ASP A 46 -7.21 -13.04 -14.95
N LEU A 47 -6.17 -12.38 -14.45
CA LEU A 47 -5.60 -12.68 -13.13
C LEU A 47 -6.62 -12.51 -11.99
N ILE A 48 -7.45 -11.46 -12.08
CA ILE A 48 -8.54 -11.23 -11.12
C ILE A 48 -9.58 -12.34 -11.22
N GLN A 49 -9.92 -12.79 -12.44
CA GLN A 49 -10.82 -13.93 -12.62
C GLN A 49 -10.23 -15.21 -12.01
N GLN A 50 -8.93 -15.44 -12.14
CA GLN A 50 -8.27 -16.59 -11.50
C GLN A 50 -8.34 -16.52 -9.96
N VAL A 51 -8.36 -15.33 -9.36
CA VAL A 51 -8.62 -15.17 -7.93
C VAL A 51 -10.06 -15.56 -7.60
N ARG A 52 -11.04 -15.10 -8.37
CA ARG A 52 -12.45 -15.47 -8.19
C ARG A 52 -12.70 -16.96 -8.33
N ASP A 53 -12.04 -17.60 -9.29
CA ASP A 53 -12.14 -19.04 -9.54
C ASP A 53 -11.42 -19.88 -8.46
N GLY A 54 -10.75 -19.25 -7.49
CA GLY A 54 -9.96 -19.93 -6.46
C GLY A 54 -8.67 -20.58 -6.96
N LYS A 55 -8.26 -20.33 -8.21
CA LYS A 55 -7.00 -20.83 -8.80
C LYS A 55 -5.78 -20.15 -8.17
N ILE A 56 -5.96 -18.91 -7.71
CA ILE A 56 -4.96 -18.07 -7.02
C ILE A 56 -5.63 -17.50 -5.77
N GLN A 57 -4.93 -17.45 -4.64
CA GLN A 57 -5.51 -16.97 -3.37
C GLN A 57 -5.44 -15.44 -3.21
N GLY A 58 -4.56 -14.80 -3.98
CA GLY A 58 -4.32 -13.37 -3.94
C GLY A 58 -2.96 -13.02 -4.51
N PHE A 59 -2.69 -11.72 -4.64
CA PHE A 59 -1.41 -11.25 -5.12
C PHE A 59 -1.09 -9.84 -4.65
N ASN A 60 0.20 -9.54 -4.53
CA ASN A 60 0.67 -8.17 -4.38
C ASN A 60 0.85 -7.51 -5.74
N VAL A 61 0.73 -6.19 -5.75
CA VAL A 61 0.85 -5.34 -6.92
C VAL A 61 1.97 -4.34 -6.71
N THR A 62 2.89 -4.25 -7.65
CA THR A 62 3.93 -3.22 -7.69
C THR A 62 3.81 -2.35 -8.94
N ILE A 63 4.80 -1.49 -9.16
CA ILE A 63 4.86 -0.62 -10.34
C ILE A 63 4.71 -1.43 -11.65
N PRO A 64 4.00 -0.87 -12.65
CA PRO A 64 3.31 0.42 -12.66
C PRO A 64 1.82 0.32 -12.25
N TYR A 65 1.35 -0.85 -11.79
CA TYR A 65 -0.08 -1.16 -11.79
C TYR A 65 -0.86 -0.71 -10.55
N LYS A 66 -0.19 -0.36 -9.44
CA LYS A 66 -0.86 -0.03 -8.17
C LYS A 66 -2.05 0.94 -8.30
N LYS A 67 -1.95 1.94 -9.20
CA LYS A 67 -2.99 2.97 -9.38
C LYS A 67 -4.19 2.53 -10.21
N ILE A 68 -4.04 1.57 -11.10
CA ILE A 68 -5.11 1.14 -12.01
C ILE A 68 -5.95 0.00 -11.42
N MET A 69 -5.48 -0.62 -10.34
CA MET A 69 -6.15 -1.78 -9.73
C MET A 69 -7.54 -1.47 -9.19
N THR A 70 -7.86 -0.20 -8.91
CA THR A 70 -9.19 0.22 -8.47
C THR A 70 -10.27 -0.15 -9.48
N ASP A 71 -9.92 -0.25 -10.76
CA ASP A 71 -10.85 -0.58 -11.84
C ASP A 71 -11.17 -2.09 -11.90
N PHE A 72 -10.50 -2.90 -11.09
CA PHE A 72 -10.53 -4.37 -11.17
C PHE A 72 -11.03 -5.06 -9.88
N VAL A 73 -11.28 -4.30 -8.81
CA VAL A 73 -11.72 -4.84 -7.51
C VAL A 73 -13.19 -4.51 -7.26
N ASP A 74 -13.85 -5.31 -6.42
CA ASP A 74 -15.23 -5.04 -6.01
C ASP A 74 -15.29 -4.01 -4.88
N GLU A 75 -14.33 -4.08 -3.97
CA GLU A 75 -14.22 -3.16 -2.84
C GLU A 75 -12.79 -2.70 -2.65
N VAL A 76 -12.65 -1.44 -2.25
CA VAL A 76 -11.37 -0.81 -1.95
C VAL A 76 -11.37 -0.47 -0.47
N GLU A 77 -10.39 -0.97 0.28
CA GLU A 77 -10.24 -0.58 1.68
C GLU A 77 -9.88 0.90 1.82
N GLU A 78 -10.22 1.48 2.97
CA GLU A 78 -9.85 2.86 3.33
C GLU A 78 -8.35 3.15 3.16
N SER A 79 -7.49 2.17 3.46
CA SER A 79 -6.05 2.26 3.25
C SER A 79 -5.67 2.52 1.78
N ALA A 80 -6.33 1.85 0.84
CA ALA A 80 -6.13 1.98 -0.59
C ALA A 80 -6.83 3.21 -1.18
N LEU A 81 -8.04 3.53 -0.71
CA LEU A 81 -8.77 4.76 -1.08
C LEU A 81 -7.94 6.00 -0.74
N ARG A 82 -7.43 6.07 0.49
CA ARG A 82 -6.62 7.21 0.96
C ARG A 82 -5.26 7.26 0.29
N SER A 83 -4.64 6.13 -0.01
CA SER A 83 -3.34 6.11 -0.69
C SER A 83 -3.40 6.26 -2.22
N ASN A 84 -4.60 6.21 -2.82
CA ASN A 84 -4.82 6.16 -4.28
C ASN A 84 -4.00 5.04 -4.97
N ALA A 85 -3.81 3.92 -4.27
CA ALA A 85 -2.97 2.82 -4.74
C ALA A 85 -3.35 1.54 -4.02
N ILE A 86 -3.50 0.44 -4.76
CA ILE A 86 -3.66 -0.90 -4.21
C ILE A 86 -2.35 -1.66 -4.41
N ASN A 87 -1.80 -2.22 -3.33
CA ASN A 87 -0.60 -3.07 -3.37
C ASN A 87 -0.91 -4.53 -3.02
N THR A 88 -2.13 -4.84 -2.60
CA THR A 88 -2.54 -6.15 -2.10
C THR A 88 -3.96 -6.45 -2.58
N ILE A 89 -4.13 -7.61 -3.22
CA ILE A 89 -5.41 -8.13 -3.72
C ILE A 89 -5.66 -9.47 -3.07
N TYR A 90 -6.87 -9.65 -2.55
CA TYR A 90 -7.31 -10.90 -1.94
C TYR A 90 -8.84 -11.01 -2.04
N MET A 91 -9.39 -12.19 -1.74
CA MET A 91 -10.82 -12.43 -1.80
C MET A 91 -11.40 -12.61 -0.39
N VAL A 92 -12.54 -11.97 -0.13
CA VAL A 92 -13.34 -12.16 1.09
C VAL A 92 -14.74 -12.54 0.67
N LYS A 93 -15.17 -13.76 1.04
CA LYS A 93 -16.40 -14.37 0.50
C LYS A 93 -16.31 -14.38 -1.03
N ASP A 94 -17.22 -13.68 -1.71
CA ASP A 94 -17.28 -13.61 -3.18
C ASP A 94 -16.79 -12.26 -3.74
N LYS A 95 -16.14 -11.43 -2.90
CA LYS A 95 -15.67 -10.09 -3.27
C LYS A 95 -14.16 -10.01 -3.36
N ILE A 96 -13.67 -9.41 -4.43
CA ILE A 96 -12.27 -9.05 -4.61
C ILE A 96 -12.01 -7.73 -3.89
N ILE A 97 -11.10 -7.77 -2.92
CA ILE A 97 -10.73 -6.65 -2.06
C ILE A 97 -9.37 -6.10 -2.49
N GLY A 98 -9.29 -4.78 -2.64
CA GLY A 98 -8.05 -4.05 -2.86
C GLY A 98 -7.62 -3.26 -1.62
N ALA A 99 -6.40 -3.52 -1.14
CA ALA A 99 -5.83 -2.88 0.04
C ALA A 99 -4.46 -2.26 -0.22
N ASN A 100 -4.05 -1.34 0.67
CA ASN A 100 -2.69 -0.83 0.71
C ASN A 100 -2.03 -1.06 2.08
N THR A 101 -0.99 -1.88 2.09
CA THR A 101 -0.27 -2.26 3.31
C THR A 101 1.02 -1.47 3.56
N ASP A 102 1.42 -0.59 2.65
CA ASP A 102 2.70 0.15 2.76
C ASP A 102 2.71 1.06 4.01
N GLY A 103 1.60 1.77 4.26
CA GLY A 103 1.46 2.70 5.40
C GLY A 103 1.50 1.99 6.75
N ILE A 104 0.67 0.96 6.93
CA ILE A 104 0.63 0.19 8.18
C ILE A 104 1.95 -0.53 8.44
N GLY A 105 2.62 -1.00 7.38
CA GLY A 105 3.93 -1.65 7.47
C GLY A 105 4.98 -0.68 8.00
N PHE A 106 4.98 0.57 7.49
CA PHE A 106 5.88 1.61 7.97
C PHE A 106 5.65 1.95 9.45
N ILE A 107 4.40 2.19 9.87
CA ILE A 107 4.07 2.47 11.27
C ILE A 107 4.45 1.30 12.19
N SER A 108 4.19 0.06 11.75
CA SER A 108 4.57 -1.12 12.53
C SER A 108 6.08 -1.22 12.71
N SER A 109 6.88 -0.87 11.69
CA SER A 109 8.35 -0.87 11.80
C SER A 109 8.85 0.19 12.78
N LEU A 110 8.31 1.41 12.74
CA LEU A 110 8.64 2.44 13.74
C LEU A 110 8.40 1.96 15.17
N LYS A 111 7.25 1.32 15.40
CA LYS A 111 6.88 0.82 16.73
C LYS A 111 7.74 -0.35 17.19
N LYS A 112 7.96 -1.36 16.32
CA LYS A 112 8.61 -2.61 16.71
C LYS A 112 10.13 -2.55 16.64
N ASP A 113 10.65 -1.93 15.59
CA ASP A 113 12.09 -1.97 15.31
C ASP A 113 12.80 -0.78 15.97
N LEU A 114 12.12 0.36 16.08
CA LEU A 114 12.68 1.58 16.68
C LEU A 114 12.09 1.94 18.05
N SER A 115 11.14 1.14 18.57
CA SER A 115 10.41 1.42 19.81
C SER A 115 9.79 2.83 19.84
N PHE A 116 9.44 3.37 18.67
CA PHE A 116 8.94 4.74 18.51
C PHE A 116 7.44 4.76 18.28
N ASN A 117 6.70 5.37 19.20
CA ASN A 117 5.24 5.52 19.10
C ASN A 117 4.88 6.96 18.75
N ILE A 118 4.18 7.12 17.62
CA ILE A 118 3.62 8.41 17.21
C ILE A 118 2.39 8.71 18.06
N ASN A 119 2.32 9.94 18.55
CA ASN A 119 1.22 10.45 19.38
C ASN A 119 0.99 11.94 19.12
N SER A 120 0.04 12.55 19.82
CA SER A 120 -0.35 13.96 19.69
C SER A 120 0.74 14.98 20.01
N ASN A 121 1.88 14.59 20.58
CA ASN A 121 3.04 15.46 20.80
C ASN A 121 4.12 15.30 19.72
N THR A 122 3.92 14.39 18.76
CA THR A 122 4.90 14.07 17.72
C THR A 122 4.75 15.00 16.54
N ASN A 123 5.86 15.62 16.10
CA ASN A 123 5.94 16.36 14.85
C ASN A 123 6.60 15.48 13.79
N VAL A 124 5.95 15.33 12.64
CA VAL A 124 6.41 14.46 11.55
C VAL A 124 6.77 15.31 10.33
N MET A 125 7.94 15.05 9.74
CA MET A 125 8.33 15.64 8.46
C MET A 125 8.45 14.53 7.41
N CYS A 126 7.55 14.55 6.43
CA CYS A 126 7.56 13.63 5.29
C CYS A 126 8.27 14.28 4.11
N ILE A 127 9.35 13.67 3.64
CA ILE A 127 10.10 14.10 2.47
C ILE A 127 9.64 13.28 1.27
N GLY A 128 8.98 13.94 0.32
CA GLY A 128 8.41 13.36 -0.88
C GLY A 128 6.88 13.47 -0.93
N ALA A 129 6.33 13.48 -2.14
CA ALA A 129 4.89 13.48 -2.40
C ALA A 129 4.46 12.39 -3.41
N GLY A 130 5.20 11.27 -3.42
CA GLY A 130 4.94 10.10 -4.28
C GLY A 130 4.00 9.07 -3.64
N GLY A 131 3.81 7.91 -4.28
CA GLY A 131 2.88 6.88 -3.81
C GLY A 131 3.16 6.37 -2.39
N ALA A 132 4.43 6.24 -2.01
CA ALA A 132 4.81 5.87 -0.64
C ALA A 132 4.39 6.93 0.38
N ALA A 133 4.51 8.23 0.05
CA ALA A 133 4.07 9.31 0.93
C ALA A 133 2.55 9.28 1.14
N TYR A 134 1.78 8.98 0.10
CA TYR A 134 0.32 8.78 0.23
C TYR A 134 -0.01 7.61 1.17
N GLY A 135 0.69 6.47 1.05
CA GLY A 135 0.51 5.34 1.97
C GLY A 135 0.87 5.69 3.42
N ILE A 136 2.02 6.30 3.64
CA ILE A 136 2.50 6.68 4.99
C ILE A 136 1.57 7.71 5.62
N VAL A 137 1.24 8.80 4.91
CA VAL A 137 0.36 9.86 5.43
C VAL A 137 -1.03 9.31 5.74
N SER A 138 -1.55 8.38 4.93
CA SER A 138 -2.81 7.69 5.21
C SER A 138 -2.81 6.99 6.57
N SER A 139 -1.70 6.42 7.02
CA SER A 139 -1.62 5.78 8.34
C SER A 139 -1.26 6.75 9.45
N LEU A 140 -0.49 7.81 9.15
CA LEU A 140 -0.12 8.82 10.14
C LEU A 140 -1.32 9.59 10.67
N ILE A 141 -2.29 9.94 9.82
CA ILE A 141 -3.45 10.72 10.25
C ILE A 141 -4.29 9.98 11.31
N ASP A 142 -4.35 8.65 11.26
CA ASP A 142 -5.07 7.84 12.25
C ASP A 142 -4.41 7.89 13.63
N LEU A 143 -3.11 8.19 13.70
CA LEU A 143 -2.35 8.32 14.94
C LEU A 143 -2.40 9.72 15.54
N SER A 144 -3.04 10.67 14.86
CA SER A 144 -3.23 12.05 15.31
C SER A 144 -1.94 12.72 15.82
N PRO A 145 -0.84 12.77 15.05
CA PRO A 145 0.35 13.53 15.42
C PRO A 145 0.05 15.02 15.55
N ASN A 146 0.89 15.76 16.27
CA ASN A 146 0.78 17.21 16.39
C ASN A 146 0.82 17.89 15.01
N THR A 147 1.79 17.49 14.18
CA THR A 147 1.97 18.00 12.82
C THR A 147 2.48 16.92 11.86
N ILE A 148 2.12 17.06 10.59
CA ILE A 148 2.62 16.34 9.42
C ILE A 148 3.03 17.39 8.38
N ARG A 149 4.32 17.68 8.33
CA ARG A 149 4.93 18.60 7.37
C ARG A 149 5.35 17.85 6.11
N ILE A 150 4.91 18.32 4.94
CA ILE A 150 5.27 17.73 3.65
C ILE A 150 6.31 18.61 2.94
N ILE A 151 7.45 18.01 2.59
CA ILE A 151 8.51 18.65 1.80
C ILE A 151 8.67 17.88 0.50
N ASN A 152 8.68 18.58 -0.64
CA ASN A 152 8.86 17.93 -1.93
C ASN A 152 9.50 18.88 -2.94
N ARG A 153 10.44 18.39 -3.75
CA ARG A 153 11.13 19.16 -4.80
C ARG A 153 10.17 19.95 -5.70
N THR A 154 9.04 19.34 -6.07
CA THR A 154 8.00 20.01 -6.83
C THR A 154 6.87 20.41 -5.90
N LYS A 155 6.77 21.71 -5.59
CA LYS A 155 5.79 22.28 -4.64
C LYS A 155 4.36 21.85 -4.93
N SER A 156 3.93 21.90 -6.19
CA SER A 156 2.56 21.56 -6.58
C SER A 156 2.17 20.12 -6.22
N SER A 157 3.11 19.17 -6.26
CA SER A 157 2.86 17.79 -5.83
C SER A 157 2.64 17.66 -4.33
N GLY A 158 3.40 18.40 -3.51
CA GLY A 158 3.20 18.46 -2.06
C GLY A 158 1.84 19.06 -1.69
N ILE A 159 1.47 20.18 -2.33
CA ILE A 159 0.15 20.81 -2.15
C ILE A 159 -0.98 19.85 -2.55
N LYS A 160 -0.84 19.11 -3.66
CA LYS A 160 -1.83 18.11 -4.08
C LYS A 160 -2.03 17.03 -3.02
N LEU A 161 -0.93 16.53 -2.43
CA LEU A 161 -1.01 15.55 -1.35
C LEU A 161 -1.74 16.12 -0.13
N ILE A 162 -1.38 17.31 0.33
CA ILE A 162 -2.04 17.97 1.47
C ILE A 162 -3.54 18.11 1.22
N LYS A 163 -3.94 18.69 0.07
CA LYS A 163 -5.36 18.85 -0.31
C LYS A 163 -6.10 17.52 -0.38
N HIS A 164 -5.45 16.46 -0.84
CA HIS A 164 -6.04 15.12 -0.86
C HIS A 164 -6.33 14.61 0.55
N PHE A 165 -5.52 14.94 1.55
CA PHE A 165 -5.71 14.51 2.93
C PHE A 165 -6.52 15.46 3.82
N GLU A 166 -6.70 16.72 3.44
CA GLU A 166 -7.55 17.68 4.16
C GLU A 166 -8.99 17.17 4.33
N LYS A 167 -9.52 16.41 3.36
CA LYS A 167 -10.87 15.82 3.45
C LYS A 167 -10.98 14.65 4.44
N PHE A 168 -9.85 14.09 4.89
CA PHE A 168 -9.78 12.94 5.80
C PHE A 168 -9.38 13.33 7.23
N THR A 169 -9.20 14.63 7.51
CA THR A 169 -8.89 15.14 8.85
C THR A 169 -9.87 16.23 9.26
N GLN A 170 -10.29 16.21 10.52
CA GLN A 170 -11.09 17.30 11.10
C GLN A 170 -10.21 18.51 11.50
N SER A 171 -8.90 18.30 11.65
CA SER A 171 -7.95 19.34 12.08
C SER A 171 -7.09 19.81 10.90
N LYS A 172 -7.43 20.98 10.35
CA LYS A 172 -6.63 21.69 9.33
C LYS A 172 -5.21 22.05 9.81
N LYS A 173 -4.94 21.99 11.11
CA LYS A 173 -3.64 22.34 11.71
C LYS A 173 -2.59 21.23 11.60
N ILE A 174 -2.95 20.05 11.09
CA ILE A 174 -2.00 18.94 10.98
C ILE A 174 -1.03 19.14 9.82
N PHE A 175 -1.45 19.75 8.70
CA PHE A 175 -0.60 19.81 7.51
C PHE A 175 0.13 21.14 7.34
N GLU A 176 1.45 21.06 7.20
CA GLU A 176 2.30 22.20 6.88
C GLU A 176 3.09 21.94 5.58
N THR A 177 3.31 22.99 4.78
CA THR A 177 4.17 22.94 3.59
C THR A 177 5.31 23.92 3.77
N THR A 178 6.53 23.46 3.56
CA THR A 178 7.73 24.30 3.52
C THR A 178 8.23 24.41 2.09
N LEU A 179 8.72 25.60 1.73
CA LEU A 179 9.43 25.85 0.48
C LEU A 179 10.82 25.20 0.56
N SER A 180 11.18 24.42 -0.45
CA SER A 180 12.57 24.14 -0.82
C SER A 180 12.68 24.27 -2.33
#